data_AF-A0A484DIT2-F1
#
_entry.id   AF-A0A484DIT2-F1
#
_cell.length_a   1.000
_cell.length_b   1.000
_cell.length_c   1.000
_cell.angle_alpha   90.00
_cell.angle_beta   90.00
_cell.angle_gamma   90.00
#
_symmetry.space_group_name_H-M   'P 1'
#
loop_
_entity.id
_entity.type
_entity.pdbx_description
1 polymer ?
#
loop_
_entity_poly.entity_id
_entity_poly.type
_entity_poly.pdbx_seq_one_letter_code
_entity_poly.pdbx_strand_id
1 'polypeptide(L)'
;MLLFSNQQAFRLRDESHVEFFKLNVDFIILFQLLEESIVTFVKKELKKFQKVLTPDYPECLESQREDEKVLDGEDEEQKRRSSREAFLKITLDFLRRMKQEELADRLQSSERILPDLKMGHLLMSEKMH
;
A
#
# COMPACT_ATOMS: atom_id res chain seq x y z
N MET A 1 41.49 35.37 -27.12
CA MET A 1 40.10 34.88 -27.16
C MET A 1 39.97 33.48 -26.53
N LEU A 2 40.33 33.28 -25.25
CA LEU A 2 40.16 31.98 -24.56
C LEU A 2 39.47 32.06 -23.18
N LEU A 3 39.11 33.27 -22.72
CA LEU A 3 38.48 33.45 -21.40
C LEU A 3 36.97 33.18 -21.40
N PHE A 4 36.30 33.21 -22.57
CA PHE A 4 34.84 33.00 -22.66
C PHE A 4 34.42 31.54 -22.54
N SER A 5 35.25 30.57 -22.98
CA SER A 5 34.90 29.14 -22.91
C SER A 5 34.97 28.56 -21.49
N ASN A 6 35.91 29.03 -20.66
CA ASN A 6 36.03 28.54 -19.28
C ASN A 6 34.88 28.98 -18.38
N GLN A 7 34.31 30.18 -18.59
CA GLN A 7 33.16 30.63 -17.80
C GLN A 7 31.86 29.87 -18.13
N GLN A 8 31.68 29.46 -19.39
CA GLN A 8 30.55 28.60 -19.79
C GLN A 8 30.74 27.15 -19.33
N ALA A 9 31.96 26.61 -19.43
CA ALA A 9 32.29 25.26 -18.92
C ALA A 9 32.20 25.18 -17.38
N PHE A 10 32.50 26.26 -16.67
CA PHE A 10 32.27 26.37 -15.23
C PHE A 10 30.78 26.41 -14.90
N ARG A 11 29.99 27.21 -15.63
CA ARG A 11 28.52 27.25 -15.48
C ARG A 11 27.85 25.91 -15.73
N LEU A 12 28.22 25.20 -16.80
CA LEU A 12 27.67 23.87 -17.10
C LEU A 12 28.07 22.83 -16.04
N ARG A 13 29.29 22.93 -15.49
CA ARG A 13 29.75 22.05 -14.40
C ARG A 13 28.99 22.34 -13.10
N ASP A 14 28.75 23.61 -12.79
CA ASP A 14 27.99 24.05 -11.62
C ASP A 14 26.51 23.67 -11.74
N GLU A 15 25.87 23.87 -12.91
CA GLU A 15 24.49 23.41 -13.19
C GLU A 15 24.35 21.90 -13.10
N SER A 16 25.29 21.12 -13.65
CA SER A 16 25.26 19.64 -13.54
C SER A 16 25.44 19.14 -12.11
N HIS A 17 26.25 19.83 -11.29
CA HIS A 17 26.38 19.52 -9.87
C HIS A 17 25.11 19.90 -9.11
N VAL A 18 24.56 21.08 -9.35
CA VAL A 18 23.30 21.53 -8.74
C VAL A 18 22.14 20.59 -9.10
N GLU A 19 22.03 20.15 -10.35
CA GLU A 19 21.04 19.14 -10.76
C GLU A 19 21.30 17.78 -10.11
N PHE A 20 22.55 17.32 -10.04
CA PHE A 20 22.88 16.06 -9.36
C PHE A 20 22.53 16.08 -7.87
N PHE A 21 22.88 17.17 -7.17
CA PHE A 21 22.52 17.37 -5.77
C PHE A 21 21.01 17.49 -5.59
N LYS A 22 20.32 18.20 -6.49
CA LYS A 22 18.86 18.31 -6.48
C LYS A 22 18.20 16.95 -6.69
N LEU A 23 18.63 16.17 -7.68
CA LEU A 23 18.14 14.82 -7.95
C LEU A 23 18.37 13.89 -6.74
N ASN A 24 19.52 14.01 -6.06
CA ASN A 24 19.82 13.24 -4.86
C ASN A 24 18.87 13.58 -3.70
N VAL A 25 18.59 14.87 -3.49
CA VAL A 25 17.64 15.34 -2.48
C VAL A 25 16.20 14.92 -2.83
N ASP A 26 15.82 15.01 -4.10
CA ASP A 26 14.50 14.60 -4.58
C ASP A 26 14.26 13.09 -4.35
N PHE A 27 15.27 12.24 -4.59
CA PHE A 27 15.18 10.82 -4.27
C PHE A 27 15.04 10.56 -2.76
N ILE A 28 15.80 11.27 -1.92
CA ILE A 28 15.70 11.12 -0.46
C ILE A 28 14.29 11.46 0.01
N ILE A 29 13.73 12.58 -0.44
CA ILE A 29 12.38 13.01 -0.08
C ILE A 29 11.33 12.00 -0.59
N LEU A 30 11.50 11.48 -1.82
CA LEU A 30 10.60 10.48 -2.38
C LEU A 30 10.56 9.20 -1.54
N PHE A 31 11.73 8.68 -1.13
CA PHE A 31 11.79 7.48 -0.29
C PHE A 31 11.23 7.72 1.12
N GLN A 32 11.42 8.92 1.69
CA GLN A 32 10.80 9.29 2.97
C GLN A 32 9.27 9.28 2.88
N LEU A 33 8.69 9.92 1.86
CA LEU A 33 7.24 9.93 1.64
C LEU A 33 6.70 8.52 1.37
N LEU A 34 7.44 7.72 0.61
CA LEU A 34 7.08 6.32 0.34
C LEU A 34 7.10 5.49 1.63
N GLU A 35 8.12 5.64 2.47
CA GLU A 35 8.21 4.98 3.77
C GLU A 35 7.02 5.35 4.66
N GLU A 36 6.69 6.64 4.79
CA GLU A 36 5.54 7.10 5.57
C GLU A 36 4.22 6.50 5.07
N SER A 37 4.03 6.45 3.75
CA SER A 37 2.86 5.85 3.11
C SER A 37 2.76 4.34 3.38
N ILE A 38 3.86 3.60 3.20
CA ILE A 38 3.93 2.16 3.47
C ILE A 38 3.68 1.88 4.94
N VAL A 39 4.33 2.59 5.85
CA VAL A 39 4.15 2.42 7.31
C VAL A 39 2.69 2.66 7.70
N THR A 40 2.05 3.67 7.13
CA THR A 40 0.64 3.97 7.36
C THR A 40 -0.26 2.83 6.87
N PHE A 41 -0.01 2.34 5.64
CA PHE A 41 -0.73 1.20 5.07
C PHE A 41 -0.57 -0.06 5.94
N VAL A 42 0.65 -0.42 6.31
CA VAL A 42 0.97 -1.57 7.16
C VAL A 42 0.24 -1.48 8.50
N LYS A 43 0.34 -0.34 9.18
CA LYS A 43 -0.35 -0.12 10.47
C LYS A 43 -1.86 -0.29 10.34
N LYS A 44 -2.44 0.23 9.26
CA LYS A 44 -3.88 0.14 9.00
C LYS A 44 -4.34 -1.29 8.74
N GLU A 45 -3.65 -2.03 7.88
CA GLU A 45 -4.03 -3.40 7.55
C GLU A 45 -3.78 -4.37 8.73
N LEU A 46 -2.71 -4.20 9.51
CA LEU A 46 -2.49 -4.98 10.74
C LEU A 46 -3.60 -4.78 11.78
N LYS A 47 -4.09 -3.54 11.94
CA LYS A 47 -5.26 -3.27 12.81
C LYS A 47 -6.51 -4.01 12.34
N LYS A 48 -6.72 -4.18 11.03
CA LYS A 48 -7.85 -4.96 10.50
C LYS A 48 -7.70 -6.44 10.85
N PHE A 49 -6.52 -7.01 10.67
CA PHE A 49 -6.28 -8.41 11.04
C PHE A 49 -6.50 -8.66 12.53
N GLN A 50 -6.07 -7.75 13.40
CA GLN A 50 -6.32 -7.85 14.84
C GLN A 50 -7.82 -7.87 15.17
N LYS A 51 -8.63 -7.03 14.51
CA LYS A 51 -10.09 -7.01 14.65
C LYS A 51 -10.71 -8.32 14.19
N VAL A 52 -10.32 -8.82 13.02
CA VAL A 52 -10.83 -10.08 12.46
C VAL A 52 -10.50 -11.28 13.37
N LEU A 53 -9.36 -11.25 14.05
CA LEU A 53 -8.93 -12.30 14.96
C LEU A 53 -9.52 -12.17 16.39
N THR A 54 -10.08 -11.02 16.73
CA THR A 54 -10.59 -10.69 18.07
C THR A 54 -12.03 -10.14 17.96
N PRO A 55 -13.03 -11.01 17.72
CA PRO A 55 -14.41 -10.59 17.47
C PRO A 55 -15.11 -9.96 18.69
N ASP A 56 -14.56 -10.09 19.90
CA ASP A 56 -15.17 -9.62 21.15
C ASP A 56 -14.77 -8.17 21.55
N TYR A 57 -14.15 -7.37 20.67
CA TYR A 57 -13.87 -5.95 20.95
C TYR A 57 -15.00 -5.05 20.40
N PRO A 58 -15.90 -4.51 21.24
CA PRO A 58 -17.14 -3.85 20.83
C PRO A 58 -16.94 -2.44 20.22
N GLU A 59 -15.72 -1.91 20.21
CA GLU A 59 -15.45 -0.56 19.73
C GLU A 59 -14.71 -0.61 18.40
N CYS A 60 -15.33 -0.07 17.36
CA CYS A 60 -14.76 0.39 16.08
C CYS A 60 -15.35 -0.28 14.83
N LEU A 61 -16.68 -0.26 14.74
CA LEU A 61 -17.44 -0.32 13.47
C LEU A 61 -17.30 0.97 12.63
N GLU A 62 -16.70 2.04 13.17
CA GLU A 62 -16.57 3.32 12.46
C GLU A 62 -15.42 3.37 11.44
N SER A 63 -14.34 2.60 11.61
CA SER A 63 -13.17 2.74 10.72
C SER A 63 -13.26 1.96 9.39
N GLN A 64 -14.31 1.15 9.18
CA GLN A 64 -14.44 0.39 7.93
C GLN A 64 -15.04 1.26 6.81
N ARG A 65 -15.81 2.30 7.15
CA ARG A 65 -16.54 3.12 6.17
C ARG A 65 -15.88 4.45 5.82
N GLU A 66 -14.98 4.97 6.64
CA GLU A 66 -14.42 6.31 6.39
C GLU A 66 -13.34 6.32 5.30
N ASP A 67 -12.55 5.24 5.18
CA ASP A 67 -11.45 5.20 4.20
C ASP A 67 -11.81 4.49 2.88
N GLU A 68 -13.04 4.01 2.73
CA GLU A 68 -13.55 3.33 1.52
C GLU A 68 -14.50 4.25 0.72
N LYS A 69 -14.62 5.52 1.12
CA LYS A 69 -15.47 6.53 0.47
C LYS A 69 -14.69 7.54 -0.38
N VAL A 70 -13.66 7.10 -1.09
CA VAL A 70 -13.19 7.84 -2.26
C VAL A 70 -13.45 6.96 -3.46
N LEU A 71 -14.38 7.42 -4.30
CA LEU A 71 -14.81 6.81 -5.55
C LEU A 71 -13.66 6.83 -6.55
N ASP A 72 -12.60 6.07 -6.31
CA ASP A 72 -11.61 5.79 -7.33
C ASP A 72 -12.17 4.70 -8.25
N GLY A 73 -11.96 4.84 -9.56
CA GLY A 73 -12.53 3.93 -10.56
C GLY A 73 -12.13 2.47 -10.35
N GLU A 74 -12.76 1.56 -11.10
CA GLU A 74 -12.60 0.10 -10.97
C GLU A 74 -11.13 -0.37 -10.95
N ASP A 75 -10.24 0.31 -11.69
CA ASP A 75 -8.80 0.00 -11.75
C ASP A 75 -8.07 0.25 -10.42
N GLU A 76 -8.39 1.35 -9.73
CA GLU A 76 -7.76 1.67 -8.46
C GLU A 76 -8.27 0.75 -7.34
N GLU A 77 -9.57 0.45 -7.31
CA GLU A 77 -10.12 -0.53 -6.39
C GLU A 77 -9.48 -1.91 -6.57
N GLN A 78 -9.24 -2.33 -7.82
CA GLN A 78 -8.56 -3.58 -8.12
C GLN A 78 -7.10 -3.58 -7.63
N LYS A 79 -6.36 -2.48 -7.85
CA LYS A 79 -4.98 -2.33 -7.33
C LYS A 79 -4.95 -2.33 -5.80
N ARG A 80 -5.93 -1.73 -5.15
CA ARG A 80 -6.08 -1.75 -3.69
C ARG A 80 -6.30 -3.17 -3.19
N ARG A 81 -7.19 -3.93 -3.83
CA ARG A 81 -7.43 -5.35 -3.50
C ARG A 81 -6.18 -6.20 -3.67
N SER A 82 -5.46 -6.07 -4.79
CA SER A 82 -4.22 -6.83 -5.01
C SER A 82 -3.16 -6.50 -3.96
N SER A 83 -3.06 -5.24 -3.55
CA SER A 83 -2.12 -4.81 -2.51
C SER A 83 -2.46 -5.41 -1.14
N ARG A 84 -3.76 -5.45 -0.78
CA ARG A 84 -4.24 -6.11 0.46
C ARG A 84 -3.95 -7.61 0.45
N GLU A 85 -4.21 -8.29 -0.67
CA GLU A 85 -3.93 -9.72 -0.81
C GLU A 85 -2.44 -10.04 -0.70
N ALA A 86 -1.58 -9.23 -1.35
CA ALA A 86 -0.14 -9.37 -1.24
C ALA A 86 0.34 -9.14 0.20
N PHE A 87 -0.19 -8.13 0.88
CA PHE A 87 0.14 -7.85 2.27
C PHE A 87 -0.28 -8.97 3.23
N LEU A 88 -1.45 -9.58 3.00
CA LEU A 88 -1.89 -10.77 3.75
C LEU A 88 -0.87 -11.92 3.60
N LYS A 89 -0.42 -12.21 2.37
CA LYS A 89 0.60 -13.25 2.11
C LYS A 89 1.89 -12.98 2.89
N ILE A 90 2.40 -11.75 2.82
CA ILE A 90 3.60 -11.33 3.56
C ILE A 90 3.40 -11.51 5.07
N THR A 91 2.23 -11.11 5.59
CA THR A 91 1.90 -11.22 7.01
C THR A 91 1.89 -12.69 7.47
N LEU A 92 1.26 -13.58 6.70
CA LEU A 92 1.23 -15.02 7.00
C LEU A 92 2.64 -15.62 7.01
N ASP A 93 3.50 -15.22 6.08
CA ASP A 93 4.89 -15.68 6.04
C ASP A 93 5.68 -15.24 7.27
N PHE A 94 5.48 -14.00 7.74
CA PHE A 94 6.08 -13.53 8.98
C PHE A 94 5.58 -14.31 10.19
N LEU A 95 4.26 -14.54 10.31
CA LEU A 95 3.69 -15.32 11.41
C LEU A 95 4.27 -16.74 11.47
N ARG A 96 4.40 -17.40 10.32
CA ARG A 96 5.05 -18.73 10.24
C ARG A 96 6.53 -18.68 10.61
N ARG A 97 7.28 -17.69 10.14
CA ARG A 97 8.69 -17.50 10.55
C ARG A 97 8.83 -17.24 12.05
N MET A 98 7.82 -16.63 12.66
CA MET A 98 7.72 -16.39 14.10
C MET A 98 7.19 -17.60 14.90
N LYS A 99 6.93 -18.75 14.26
CA LYS A 99 6.33 -19.95 14.88
C LYS A 99 4.95 -19.67 15.50
N GLN A 100 4.16 -18.85 14.82
CA GLN A 100 2.77 -18.54 15.16
C GLN A 100 1.83 -19.18 14.13
N GLU A 101 1.96 -20.49 13.93
CA GLU A 101 1.23 -21.25 12.90
C GLU A 101 -0.28 -21.18 13.11
N GLU A 102 -0.77 -21.36 14.34
CA GLU A 102 -2.20 -21.28 14.65
C GLU A 102 -2.77 -19.90 14.30
N LEU A 103 -2.02 -18.82 14.59
CA LEU A 103 -2.44 -17.46 14.28
C LEU A 103 -2.49 -17.22 12.77
N ALA A 104 -1.51 -17.75 12.03
CA ALA A 104 -1.49 -17.68 10.57
C ALA A 104 -2.68 -18.43 9.97
N ASP A 105 -2.99 -19.63 10.46
CA ASP A 105 -4.10 -20.44 9.96
C ASP A 105 -5.46 -19.80 10.26
N ARG A 106 -5.62 -19.24 11.47
CA ARG A 106 -6.81 -18.47 11.85
C ARG A 106 -6.98 -17.21 11.00
N LEU A 107 -5.91 -16.47 10.74
CA LEU A 107 -5.99 -15.28 9.90
C LEU A 107 -6.36 -15.64 8.46
N GLN A 108 -5.76 -16.71 7.92
CA GLN A 108 -6.03 -17.18 6.57
C GLN A 108 -7.43 -17.77 6.40
N SER A 109 -8.01 -18.35 7.45
CA SER A 109 -9.39 -18.83 7.42
C SER A 109 -10.38 -17.68 7.51
N SER A 110 -10.16 -16.70 8.39
CA SER A 110 -11.07 -15.56 8.53
C SER A 110 -11.13 -14.68 7.28
N GLU A 111 -10.00 -14.41 6.60
CA GLU A 111 -9.99 -13.66 5.32
C GLU A 111 -10.66 -14.45 4.17
N ARG A 112 -10.55 -15.78 4.17
CA ARG A 112 -11.31 -16.62 3.22
C ARG A 112 -12.82 -16.63 3.50
N ILE A 113 -13.21 -16.40 4.76
CA ILE A 113 -14.60 -16.39 5.23
C ILE A 113 -15.23 -14.99 5.14
N LEU A 114 -14.45 -13.94 4.84
CA LEU A 114 -14.95 -12.59 4.58
C LEU A 114 -14.99 -12.29 3.05
N PRO A 115 -15.84 -12.96 2.24
CA PRO A 115 -15.96 -12.63 0.82
C PRO A 115 -16.92 -11.46 0.63
N ASP A 116 -16.60 -10.28 1.13
CA ASP A 116 -17.25 -9.09 0.59
C ASP A 116 -16.61 -8.82 -0.77
N LEU A 117 -17.28 -9.31 -1.84
CA LEU A 117 -17.38 -8.75 -3.21
C LEU A 117 -17.50 -9.78 -4.35
N LYS A 118 -17.40 -11.10 -4.11
CA LYS A 118 -17.58 -12.07 -5.22
C LYS A 118 -19.03 -12.32 -5.66
N MET A 119 -20.04 -11.98 -4.86
CA MET A 119 -21.45 -12.24 -5.19
C MET A 119 -22.17 -11.14 -5.98
N GLY A 120 -21.59 -9.93 -6.10
CA GLY A 120 -22.23 -8.82 -6.83
C GLY A 120 -22.20 -8.97 -8.36
N HIS A 121 -21.15 -9.59 -8.91
CA HIS A 121 -20.98 -9.70 -10.36
C HIS A 121 -21.70 -10.92 -10.99
N LEU A 122 -21.97 -12.00 -10.25
CA LEU A 122 -22.69 -13.15 -10.81
C LEU A 122 -24.21 -12.91 -10.91
N LEU A 123 -24.82 -12.16 -9.99
CA LEU A 123 -26.28 -11.96 -9.97
C LEU A 123 -26.81 -11.02 -11.08
N MET A 124 -25.94 -10.25 -11.74
CA MET A 124 -26.33 -9.42 -12.89
C MET A 124 -26.27 -10.19 -14.22
N SER A 125 -25.54 -11.31 -14.29
CA SER A 125 -25.44 -12.12 -15.52
C SER A 125 -26.58 -13.15 -15.67
N GLU A 126 -27.25 -13.53 -14.59
CA GLU A 126 -28.38 -14.50 -14.63
C GLU A 126 -29.77 -13.86 -14.87
N LYS A 127 -29.87 -12.53 -14.98
CA LYS A 127 -31.14 -11.83 -15.28
C LYS A 127 -31.28 -11.36 -16.73
N MET A 128 -30.37 -11.77 -17.61
CA MET A 128 -30.42 -11.42 -19.04
C MET A 128 -30.60 -12.65 -19.94
N HIS A 129 -31.51 -13.54 -19.57
CA HIS A 129 -32.19 -14.42 -20.52
C HIS A 129 -33.64 -14.68 -20.13
#